data_AF-A0A1H6I3Z7-F1
#
_entry.id   AF-A0A1H6I3Z7-F1
#
_cell.length_a   1.000
_cell.length_b   1.000
_cell.length_c   1.000
_cell.angle_alpha   90.00
_cell.angle_beta   90.00
_cell.angle_gamma   90.00
#
_symmetry.space_group_name_H-M   'P 1'
#
loop_
_entity.id
_entity.type
_entity.pdbx_description
1 polymer ?
#
loop_
_entity_poly.entity_id
_entity_poly.type
_entity_poly.pdbx_seq_one_letter_code
_entity_poly.pdbx_strand_id
1 'polypeptide(L)'
;MTLVESDADFSKLLKKRFPKARHLPIDAARLDRAHLFAGAPIGAVISGLPLLSMAPKHVLAILAGAFGVLRQCGAFYQFTYGPRCPISRRVLDRLGLKAMYVGRVYLNIPPAAVYRITKRTPFQTH
;
A
#
# COMPACT_ATOMS: atom_id res chain seq x y z
N MET A 1 -4.22 0.78 14.66
CA MET A 1 -3.56 0.06 13.55
C MET A 1 -4.54 -0.94 12.97
N THR A 2 -4.59 -1.07 11.65
CA THR A 2 -5.48 -2.01 10.95
C THR A 2 -4.65 -2.92 10.06
N LEU A 3 -4.93 -4.21 10.10
CA LEU A 3 -4.29 -5.25 9.30
C LEU A 3 -5.26 -5.76 8.24
N VAL A 4 -4.81 -5.83 7.00
CA VAL A 4 -5.58 -6.27 5.84
C VAL A 4 -4.86 -7.47 5.26
N GLU A 5 -5.49 -8.64 5.28
CA GLU A 5 -4.91 -9.89 4.80
C GLU A 5 -6.02 -10.76 4.20
N SER A 6 -5.81 -11.32 3.02
CA SER A 6 -6.81 -12.18 2.36
C SER A 6 -6.62 -13.67 2.67
N ASP A 7 -5.40 -14.10 2.96
CA ASP A 7 -5.12 -15.50 3.29
C ASP A 7 -5.68 -15.86 4.67
N ALA A 8 -6.50 -16.90 4.73
CA ALA A 8 -7.24 -17.25 5.94
C ALA A 8 -6.34 -17.72 7.08
N ASP A 9 -5.25 -18.42 6.78
CA ASP A 9 -4.38 -18.97 7.81
C ASP A 9 -3.40 -17.93 8.32
N PHE A 10 -2.86 -17.11 7.42
CA PHE A 10 -2.03 -15.98 7.81
C PHE A 10 -2.84 -14.92 8.57
N SER A 11 -4.09 -14.68 8.16
CA SER A 11 -5.04 -13.84 8.89
C SER A 11 -5.23 -14.29 10.34
N LYS A 12 -5.45 -15.61 10.58
CA LYS A 12 -5.57 -16.17 11.94
C LYS A 12 -4.29 -15.94 12.75
N LEU A 13 -3.12 -16.15 12.14
CA LEU A 13 -1.83 -15.91 12.78
C LEU A 13 -1.65 -14.44 13.18
N LEU A 14 -1.96 -13.52 12.27
CA LEU A 14 -1.91 -12.08 12.53
C LEU A 14 -2.85 -11.66 13.65
N LYS A 15 -4.07 -12.20 13.68
CA LYS A 15 -5.03 -11.95 14.77
C LYS A 15 -4.48 -12.40 16.13
N LYS A 16 -3.80 -13.56 16.18
CA LYS A 16 -3.16 -14.06 17.41
C LYS A 16 -1.97 -13.20 17.84
N ARG A 17 -1.13 -12.76 16.88
CA ARG A 17 0.08 -11.97 17.14
C ARG A 17 -0.22 -10.52 17.51
N PHE A 18 -1.28 -9.95 16.95
CA PHE A 18 -1.67 -8.54 17.11
C PHE A 18 -3.13 -8.41 17.56
N PRO A 19 -3.50 -8.88 18.76
CA PRO A 19 -4.90 -8.93 19.21
C PRO A 19 -5.55 -7.56 19.37
N LYS A 20 -4.74 -6.49 19.56
CA LYS A 20 -5.21 -5.10 19.67
C LYS A 20 -5.40 -4.40 18.32
N ALA A 21 -4.95 -5.02 17.22
CA ALA A 21 -5.11 -4.45 15.88
C ALA A 21 -6.48 -4.81 15.33
N ARG A 22 -7.12 -3.88 14.60
CA ARG A 22 -8.33 -4.22 13.84
C ARG A 22 -7.92 -5.13 12.68
N HIS A 23 -8.57 -6.27 12.58
CA HIS A 23 -8.29 -7.25 11.53
C HIS A 23 -9.35 -7.20 10.43
N LEU A 24 -8.94 -7.17 9.16
CA LEU A 24 -9.81 -7.20 7.99
C LEU A 24 -9.39 -8.34 7.05
N PRO A 25 -10.09 -9.49 7.07
CA PRO A 25 -9.79 -10.64 6.22
C PRO A 25 -10.30 -10.43 4.78
N ILE A 26 -9.73 -9.47 4.06
CA ILE A 26 -10.19 -9.07 2.72
C ILE A 26 -9.03 -8.91 1.75
N ASP A 27 -9.34 -9.02 0.45
CA ASP A 27 -8.43 -8.59 -0.61
C ASP A 27 -8.23 -7.06 -0.55
N ALA A 28 -6.96 -6.63 -0.51
CA ALA A 28 -6.59 -5.22 -0.50
C ALA A 28 -7.11 -4.45 -1.73
N ALA A 29 -7.36 -5.12 -2.86
CA ALA A 29 -8.00 -4.54 -4.04
C ALA A 29 -9.47 -4.12 -3.81
N ARG A 30 -10.08 -4.50 -2.68
CA ARG A 30 -11.46 -4.18 -2.30
C ARG A 30 -11.57 -3.12 -1.19
N LEU A 31 -10.46 -2.44 -0.87
CA LEU A 31 -10.40 -1.43 0.20
C LEU A 31 -11.33 -0.23 -0.04
N ASP A 32 -11.51 0.18 -1.30
CA ASP A 32 -12.40 1.27 -1.72
C ASP A 32 -13.87 1.02 -1.36
N ARG A 33 -14.34 -0.21 -1.53
CA ARG A 33 -15.75 -0.60 -1.37
C ARG A 33 -16.20 -0.67 0.09
N ALA A 34 -15.26 -0.67 1.02
CA ALA A 34 -15.54 -1.25 2.32
C ALA A 34 -15.93 -0.20 3.39
N HIS A 35 -15.98 1.11 3.09
CA HIS A 35 -16.34 2.19 4.04
C HIS A 35 -15.68 2.02 5.43
N LEU A 36 -14.49 1.42 5.45
CA LEU A 36 -13.96 0.79 6.65
C LEU A 36 -13.51 1.81 7.69
N PHE A 37 -13.15 3.00 7.22
CA PHE A 37 -12.48 4.03 8.01
C PHE A 37 -13.36 5.29 8.04
N ALA A 38 -14.59 5.15 8.55
CA ALA A 38 -15.48 6.28 8.77
C ALA A 38 -14.85 7.26 9.78
N GLY A 39 -14.30 8.37 9.29
CA GLY A 39 -13.90 9.53 10.09
C GLY A 39 -12.46 9.54 10.65
N ALA A 40 -11.67 8.49 10.49
CA ALA A 40 -10.26 8.46 10.93
C ALA A 40 -9.31 8.38 9.72
N PRO A 41 -8.73 9.51 9.26
CA PRO A 41 -7.86 9.52 8.10
C PRO A 41 -6.60 8.68 8.35
N ILE A 42 -6.33 7.68 7.51
CA ILE A 42 -5.11 6.88 7.65
C ILE A 42 -3.90 7.73 7.28
N GLY A 43 -2.91 7.78 8.16
CA GLY A 43 -1.67 8.54 7.95
C GLY A 43 -0.68 7.86 7.00
N ALA A 44 -0.60 6.53 7.05
CA ALA A 44 0.29 5.74 6.21
C ALA A 44 -0.25 4.31 5.99
N VAL A 45 0.05 3.76 4.81
CA VAL A 45 -0.14 2.33 4.49
C VAL A 45 1.24 1.71 4.34
N ILE A 46 1.44 0.52 4.91
CA ILE A 46 2.67 -0.26 4.78
C ILE A 46 2.30 -1.58 4.11
N SER A 47 2.88 -1.86 2.95
CA SER A 47 2.54 -3.02 2.11
C SER A 47 3.76 -3.87 1.81
N GLY A 48 3.61 -5.17 2.09
CA GLY A 48 4.54 -6.23 1.66
C GLY A 48 4.01 -7.06 0.49
N LEU A 49 2.94 -6.61 -0.19
CA LEU A 49 2.32 -7.37 -1.28
C LEU A 49 3.30 -7.55 -2.45
N PRO A 50 3.31 -8.72 -3.12
CA PRO A 50 4.20 -8.99 -4.26
C PRO A 50 3.69 -8.31 -5.54
N LEU A 51 3.66 -6.97 -5.56
CA LEU A 51 3.05 -6.19 -6.65
C LEU A 51 3.66 -6.47 -8.03
N LEU A 52 4.93 -6.87 -8.10
CA LEU A 52 5.63 -7.22 -9.35
C LEU A 52 5.02 -8.46 -10.05
N SER A 53 4.43 -9.37 -9.29
CA SER A 53 3.85 -10.61 -9.80
C SER A 53 2.34 -10.50 -10.03
N MET A 54 1.73 -9.35 -9.70
CA MET A 54 0.30 -9.12 -9.83
C MET A 54 -0.06 -8.50 -11.18
N ALA A 55 -1.27 -8.79 -11.67
CA ALA A 55 -1.80 -8.13 -12.86
C ALA A 55 -1.90 -6.60 -12.63
N PRO A 56 -1.57 -5.75 -13.62
CA PRO A 56 -1.59 -4.28 -13.46
C PRO A 56 -2.94 -3.73 -12.99
N LYS A 57 -4.05 -4.35 -13.40
CA LYS A 57 -5.41 -4.00 -12.94
C LYS A 57 -5.59 -4.19 -11.43
N HIS A 58 -4.97 -5.21 -10.86
CA HIS A 58 -5.04 -5.55 -9.43
C HIS A 58 -4.21 -4.56 -8.63
N VAL A 59 -3.00 -4.26 -9.10
CA VAL A 59 -2.13 -3.23 -8.50
C VAL A 59 -2.83 -1.86 -8.51
N LEU A 60 -3.50 -1.51 -9.61
CA LEU A 60 -4.28 -0.29 -9.70
C LEU A 60 -5.41 -0.26 -8.67
N ALA A 61 -6.18 -1.33 -8.52
CA ALA A 61 -7.27 -1.41 -7.54
C ALA A 61 -6.77 -1.28 -6.10
N ILE A 62 -5.66 -1.97 -5.74
CA ILE A 62 -5.03 -1.85 -4.42
C ILE A 62 -4.64 -0.39 -4.14
N LEU A 63 -3.92 0.25 -5.08
CA LEU A 63 -3.46 1.61 -4.89
C LEU A 63 -4.63 2.59 -4.84
N ALA A 64 -5.64 2.44 -5.71
CA ALA A 64 -6.83 3.28 -5.69
C ALA A 64 -7.57 3.18 -4.35
N GLY A 65 -7.80 1.97 -3.84
CA GLY A 65 -8.44 1.75 -2.55
C GLY A 65 -7.63 2.31 -1.38
N ALA A 66 -6.31 2.06 -1.37
CA ALA A 66 -5.43 2.60 -0.34
C ALA A 66 -5.41 4.15 -0.34
N PHE A 67 -5.31 4.79 -1.51
CA PHE A 67 -5.33 6.25 -1.63
C PHE A 67 -6.72 6.89 -1.45
N GLY A 68 -7.78 6.07 -1.48
CA GLY A 68 -9.13 6.47 -1.08
C GLY A 68 -9.31 6.56 0.44
N VAL A 69 -8.57 5.77 1.21
CA VAL A 69 -8.63 5.78 2.70
C VAL A 69 -7.50 6.57 3.36
N LEU A 70 -6.42 6.86 2.62
CA LEU A 70 -5.34 7.73 3.06
C LEU A 70 -5.78 9.20 3.11
N ARG A 71 -5.32 9.92 4.14
CA ARG A 71 -5.45 11.38 4.21
C ARG A 71 -4.69 12.07 3.07
N GLN A 72 -4.99 13.35 2.82
CA GLN A 72 -4.37 14.13 1.74
C GLN A 72 -2.83 14.09 1.74
N CYS A 73 -2.22 14.19 2.92
CA CYS A 73 -0.76 14.11 3.11
C CYS A 73 -0.26 12.70 3.47
N GLY A 74 -1.09 11.68 3.26
CA GLY A 74 -0.78 10.29 3.54
C GLY A 74 0.17 9.69 2.51
N ALA A 75 0.85 8.60 2.89
CA ALA A 75 1.78 7.90 2.03
C ALA A 75 1.58 6.39 2.07
N PHE A 76 1.85 5.74 0.94
CA PHE A 76 1.88 4.30 0.81
C PHE A 76 3.35 3.86 0.73
N TYR A 77 3.78 3.00 1.63
CA TYR A 77 5.12 2.44 1.67
C TYR A 77 5.09 1.02 1.14
N GLN A 78 5.85 0.77 0.07
CA GLN A 78 5.94 -0.54 -0.55
C GLN A 78 7.35 -1.10 -0.40
N PHE A 79 7.44 -2.31 0.15
CA PHE A 79 8.67 -3.10 0.14
C PHE A 79 8.77 -3.90 -1.16
N THR A 80 9.96 -4.01 -1.71
CA THR A 80 10.22 -4.90 -2.85
C THR A 80 11.61 -5.49 -2.78
N TYR A 81 11.76 -6.73 -3.21
CA TYR A 81 13.06 -7.39 -3.38
C TYR A 81 13.62 -7.23 -4.80
N GLY A 82 12.89 -6.54 -5.68
CA GLY A 82 13.32 -6.25 -7.04
C GLY A 82 14.27 -5.05 -7.14
N PRO A 83 15.03 -4.93 -8.26
CA PRO A 83 16.00 -3.85 -8.45
C PRO A 83 15.39 -2.48 -8.75
N ARG A 84 14.07 -2.40 -9.00
CA ARG A 84 13.36 -1.20 -9.43
C ARG A 84 12.02 -1.04 -8.71
N CYS A 85 11.38 0.12 -8.88
CA CYS A 85 10.06 0.39 -8.33
C CYS A 85 9.05 -0.68 -8.79
N PRO A 86 8.29 -1.28 -7.86
CA PRO A 86 7.38 -2.39 -8.18
C PRO A 86 6.06 -1.94 -8.83
N ILE A 87 5.89 -0.63 -9.06
CA ILE A 87 4.68 -0.03 -9.63
C ILE A 87 5.05 0.60 -10.97
N SER A 88 4.34 0.20 -12.03
CA SER A 88 4.57 0.75 -13.37
C SER A 88 4.24 2.24 -13.45
N ARG A 89 4.96 2.98 -14.31
CA ARG A 89 4.68 4.40 -14.57
C ARG A 89 3.24 4.64 -14.99
N ARG A 90 2.68 3.78 -15.87
CA ARG A 90 1.28 3.84 -16.32
C ARG A 90 0.28 3.83 -15.16
N VAL A 91 0.50 2.99 -14.15
CA VAL A 91 -0.38 2.93 -12.95
C VAL A 91 -0.21 4.19 -12.10
N LEU A 92 1.03 4.65 -11.89
CA LEU A 92 1.30 5.89 -11.17
C LEU A 92 0.62 7.10 -11.84
N ASP A 93 0.77 7.23 -13.16
CA ASP A 93 0.18 8.32 -13.93
C ASP A 93 -1.34 8.31 -13.88
N ARG A 94 -1.95 7.13 -14.08
CA ARG A 94 -3.42 6.98 -14.06
C ARG A 94 -4.05 7.34 -12.71
N LEU A 95 -3.31 7.21 -11.62
CA LEU A 95 -3.77 7.56 -10.27
C LEU A 95 -3.24 8.91 -9.78
N GLY A 96 -2.51 9.66 -10.62
CA GLY A 96 -1.90 10.92 -10.20
C GLY A 96 -0.90 10.76 -9.06
N LEU A 97 -0.14 9.66 -9.05
CA LEU A 97 0.80 9.31 -7.98
C LEU A 97 2.26 9.53 -8.43
N LYS A 98 3.14 9.70 -7.45
CA LYS A 98 4.60 9.66 -7.63
C LYS A 98 5.21 8.65 -6.67
N ALA A 99 6.25 7.97 -7.12
CA ALA A 99 7.02 7.05 -6.30
C ALA A 99 8.43 7.61 -6.07
N MET A 100 8.86 7.63 -4.82
CA MET A 100 10.19 8.04 -4.40
C MET A 100 10.88 6.85 -3.73
N TYR A 101 12.11 6.55 -4.14
CA TYR A 101 12.93 5.58 -3.43
C TYR A 101 13.34 6.16 -2.07
N VAL A 102 13.09 5.42 -0.99
CA VAL A 102 13.43 5.83 0.38
C VAL A 102 14.76 5.26 0.82
N GLY A 103 15.03 3.99 0.49
CA GLY A 103 16.25 3.32 0.90
C GLY A 103 16.18 1.80 0.73
N ARG A 104 17.27 1.14 1.11
CA ARG A 104 17.40 -0.33 1.15
C ARG A 104 17.58 -0.78 2.59
N VAL A 105 16.90 -1.86 2.95
CA VAL A 105 17.08 -2.56 4.22
C VAL A 105 18.10 -3.67 3.97
N TYR A 106 19.36 -3.42 4.30
CA TYR A 106 20.48 -4.34 4.04
C TYR A 106 20.50 -5.58 4.95
N LEU A 107 19.77 -5.54 6.07
CA LEU A 107 19.63 -6.67 7.00
C LEU A 107 18.60 -7.71 6.54
N ASN A 108 17.99 -7.53 5.36
CA ASN A 108 17.25 -8.56 4.66
C ASN A 108 18.11 -9.07 3.51
N ILE A 109 18.37 -10.37 3.38
CA ILE A 109 19.06 -10.94 2.21
C ILE A 109 18.00 -11.64 1.34
N PRO A 110 17.78 -11.22 0.08
CA PRO A 110 18.39 -10.05 -0.59
C PRO A 110 17.85 -8.70 -0.06
N PRO A 111 18.60 -7.59 -0.18
CA PRO A 111 18.21 -6.28 0.35
C PRO A 111 16.86 -5.80 -0.18
N ALA A 112 15.91 -5.57 0.73
CA ALA A 112 14.61 -5.03 0.36
C ALA A 112 14.70 -3.53 0.10
N ALA A 113 14.24 -3.06 -1.05
CA ALA A 113 14.04 -1.66 -1.35
C ALA A 113 12.69 -1.15 -0.81
N VAL A 114 12.67 0.07 -0.29
CA VAL A 114 11.47 0.76 0.19
C VAL A 114 11.15 1.92 -0.74
N TYR A 115 9.93 1.94 -1.24
CA TYR A 115 9.39 3.06 -2.02
C TYR A 115 8.29 3.75 -1.22
N ARG A 116 8.33 5.08 -1.19
CA ARG A 116 7.25 5.94 -0.69
C ARG A 116 6.46 6.46 -1.88
N ILE A 117 5.19 6.14 -1.92
CA ILE A 117 4.24 6.58 -2.94
C ILE A 117 3.32 7.64 -2.32
N THR A 118 3.13 8.75 -3.03
CA THR A 118 2.26 9.85 -2.61
C THR A 118 1.45 10.39 -3.79
N LYS A 119 0.35 11.08 -3.51
CA LYS A 119 -0.36 11.87 -4.53
C LYS A 119 0.58 12.96 -5.06
N ARG A 120 0.53 13.23 -6.36
CA ARG A 120 1.16 14.42 -6.95
C ARG A 120 0.41 15.62 -6.39
N THR A 121 1.16 16.58 -5.86
CA THR A 121 0.57 17.88 -5.53
C THR A 121 0.06 18.48 -6.84
N PRO A 122 -1.19 18.99 -6.90
CA PRO A 122 -1.61 19.79 -8.04
C PRO A 122 -0.60 20.93 -8.22
N PHE A 123 -0.20 21.21 -9.47
CA PHE A 123 0.47 22.47 -9.76
C PHE A 123 -0.51 23.58 -9.37
N GLN A 124 -0.20 24.33 -8.31
CA GLN A 124 -0.90 25.58 -8.03
C GLN A 124 -0.30 26.62 -8.96
N THR A 125 -1.02 26.96 -10.02
CA THR A 125 -0.79 28.22 -10.74
C THR A 125 -1.22 29.33 -9.79
N HIS A 126 -0.30 30.22 -9.47
CA HIS A 126 -0.57 31.47 -8.76
C HIS A 126 -1.52 32.37 -9.55
#